data_AF-L0IB94-F1
#
_entry.id   AF-L0IB94-F1
#
_cell.length_a   1.000
_cell.length_b   1.000
_cell.length_c   1.000
_cell.angle_alpha   90.00
_cell.angle_beta   90.00
_cell.angle_gamma   90.00
#
_symmetry.space_group_name_H-M   'P 1'
#
loop_
_entity.id
_entity.type
_entity.pdbx_description
1 polymer ?
#
loop_
_entity_poly.entity_id
_entity_poly.type
_entity_poly.pdbx_seq_one_letter_code
_entity_poly.pdbx_strand_id
1 'polypeptide(L)'
;MGRERFEDGSGPDSNAAMLLDEYLPAFDATQVEHRIVDADPETTYDATLDANLLDLGPIVRLLGTLRAAPQVLADRLRDRPRTAPPERMRFADVPETDEWTLLAESPGEEYVFGAVGKFWQPSIQWRAVDADGFTAFDEPGYAKLAIGLSVRPYGDHRTLLSYEARTATTSESARRSFRRYWRVISPFAGYLMRRALARIEADAERLANRTTRRPSRRR
;
A
#
# COMPACT_ATOMS: atom_id res chain seq x y z
N MET A 1 25.96 -36.14 38.03
CA MET A 1 25.40 -34.83 38.41
C MET A 1 25.45 -33.96 37.16
N GLY A 2 24.33 -33.89 36.44
CA GLY A 2 24.23 -33.26 35.13
C GLY A 2 24.20 -31.74 35.22
N ARG A 3 24.72 -31.09 34.19
CA ARG A 3 24.29 -29.76 33.78
C ARG A 3 23.96 -29.86 32.30
N GLU A 4 22.67 -30.04 32.05
CA GLU A 4 22.07 -30.02 30.74
C GLU A 4 22.27 -28.62 30.15
N ARG A 5 22.90 -28.62 28.97
CA ARG A 5 23.08 -27.47 28.10
C ARG A 5 21.69 -27.14 27.56
N PHE A 6 21.11 -26.03 28.01
CA PHE A 6 19.94 -25.47 27.34
C PHE A 6 20.39 -25.03 25.95
N GLU A 7 20.05 -25.84 24.96
CA GLU A 7 20.01 -25.46 23.55
C GLU A 7 18.98 -24.33 23.44
N ASP A 8 19.47 -23.12 23.19
CA ASP A 8 18.63 -21.99 22.83
C ASP A 8 18.07 -22.30 21.44
N GLY A 9 16.82 -22.74 21.42
CA GLY A 9 16.09 -23.03 20.20
C GLY A 9 16.01 -21.77 19.37
N SER A 10 16.63 -21.80 18.19
CA SER A 10 16.38 -20.86 17.11
C SER A 10 14.87 -20.75 16.91
N GLY A 11 14.30 -19.63 17.37
CA GLY A 11 12.97 -19.23 16.94
C GLY A 11 12.95 -19.12 15.42
N PRO A 12 11.83 -19.43 14.75
CA PRO A 12 11.74 -19.31 13.31
C PRO A 12 12.11 -17.86 12.93
N ASP A 13 13.07 -17.71 12.03
CA ASP A 13 13.58 -16.43 11.52
C ASP A 13 12.44 -15.42 11.31
N SER A 14 12.21 -14.57 12.31
CA SER A 14 11.06 -13.66 12.37
C SER A 14 11.32 -12.39 11.56
N ASN A 15 12.20 -12.49 10.56
CA ASN A 15 12.62 -11.39 9.73
C ASN A 15 13.16 -11.92 8.39
N ALA A 16 12.32 -12.67 7.67
CA ALA A 16 12.45 -12.62 6.21
C ALA A 16 12.30 -11.14 5.85
N ALA A 17 13.40 -10.49 5.47
CA ALA A 17 13.39 -9.08 5.13
C ALA A 17 12.31 -8.85 4.08
N MET A 18 11.38 -7.94 4.37
CA MET A 18 10.30 -7.62 3.46
C MET A 18 10.89 -6.88 2.28
N LEU A 19 10.37 -7.07 1.06
CA LEU A 19 10.84 -6.32 -0.11
C LEU A 19 10.78 -4.81 0.14
N LEU A 20 9.79 -4.34 0.91
CA LEU A 20 9.68 -2.94 1.31
C LEU A 20 10.91 -2.40 2.08
N ASP A 21 11.61 -3.27 2.83
CA ASP A 21 12.84 -2.92 3.57
C ASP A 21 14.02 -2.62 2.63
N GLU A 22 14.03 -3.20 1.43
CA GLU A 22 15.10 -2.98 0.45
C GLU A 22 15.00 -1.59 -0.19
N TYR A 23 13.77 -1.11 -0.44
CA TYR A 23 13.54 0.17 -1.13
C TYR A 23 13.43 1.37 -0.19
N LEU A 24 12.92 1.18 1.03
CA LEU A 24 12.78 2.28 1.99
C LEU A 24 13.01 1.83 3.45
N PRO A 25 14.25 1.49 3.82
CA PRO A 25 14.59 1.06 5.18
C PRO A 25 14.55 2.20 6.20
N ALA A 26 14.84 3.44 5.77
CA ALA A 26 14.83 4.63 6.61
C ALA A 26 13.66 5.53 6.21
N PHE A 27 12.75 5.80 7.15
CA PHE A 27 11.53 6.56 6.91
C PHE A 27 11.19 7.50 8.07
N ASP A 28 10.46 8.57 7.76
CA ASP A 28 10.01 9.60 8.72
C ASP A 28 8.61 9.33 9.27
N ALA A 29 7.81 8.59 8.52
CA ALA A 29 6.47 8.16 8.92
C ALA A 29 6.17 6.78 8.33
N THR A 30 5.43 5.98 9.09
CA THR A 30 4.85 4.73 8.63
C THR A 30 3.37 4.66 9.00
N GLN A 31 2.58 3.99 8.17
CA GLN A 31 1.22 3.55 8.48
C GLN A 31 1.18 2.05 8.24
N VAL A 32 0.84 1.29 9.27
CA VAL A 32 0.75 -0.17 9.21
C VAL A 32 -0.65 -0.61 9.58
N GLU A 33 -1.23 -1.51 8.79
CA GLU A 33 -2.51 -2.15 9.09
C GLU A 33 -2.42 -3.64 8.79
N HIS A 34 -3.00 -4.46 9.66
CA HIS A 34 -3.00 -5.91 9.52
C HIS A 34 -4.42 -6.46 9.62
N ARG A 35 -4.65 -7.58 8.94
CA ARG A 35 -5.89 -8.34 9.05
C ARG A 35 -5.63 -9.82 8.84
N ILE A 36 -6.30 -10.65 9.64
CA ILE A 36 -6.34 -12.09 9.43
C ILE A 36 -7.53 -12.36 8.50
N VAL A 37 -7.30 -13.11 7.44
CA VAL A 37 -8.30 -13.45 6.43
C VAL A 37 -8.52 -14.95 6.46
N ASP A 38 -9.78 -15.38 6.50
CA ASP A 38 -10.16 -16.81 6.47
C ASP A 38 -10.15 -17.36 5.01
N ALA A 39 -9.00 -17.21 4.34
CA ALA A 39 -8.68 -17.73 3.03
C ALA A 39 -7.19 -18.06 2.93
N ASP A 40 -6.81 -18.91 1.97
CA ASP A 40 -5.42 -19.22 1.68
C ASP A 40 -4.65 -18.00 1.10
N PRO A 41 -3.30 -18.00 1.15
CA PRO A 41 -2.50 -16.86 0.72
C PRO A 41 -2.68 -16.47 -0.74
N GLU A 42 -2.83 -17.45 -1.64
CA GLU A 42 -3.01 -17.22 -3.08
C GLU A 42 -4.34 -16.49 -3.34
N THR A 43 -5.44 -17.01 -2.81
CA THR A 43 -6.76 -16.36 -2.91
C THR A 43 -6.74 -14.95 -2.30
N THR A 44 -6.02 -14.76 -1.19
CA THR A 44 -5.90 -13.46 -0.53
C THR A 44 -5.04 -12.48 -1.33
N TYR A 45 -3.96 -12.95 -1.97
CA TYR A 45 -3.10 -12.16 -2.84
C TYR A 45 -3.87 -11.64 -4.05
N ASP A 46 -4.58 -12.53 -4.75
CA ASP A 46 -5.40 -12.17 -5.91
C ASP A 46 -6.48 -11.14 -5.53
N ALA A 47 -7.18 -11.39 -4.42
CA ALA A 47 -8.18 -10.44 -3.91
C ALA A 47 -7.57 -9.09 -3.52
N THR A 48 -6.31 -9.07 -3.09
CA THR A 48 -5.57 -7.83 -2.77
C THR A 48 -5.23 -7.05 -4.03
N LEU A 49 -4.72 -7.71 -5.08
CA LEU A 49 -4.40 -7.07 -6.36
C LEU A 49 -5.65 -6.57 -7.10
N ASP A 50 -6.76 -7.31 -7.03
CA ASP A 50 -8.04 -6.94 -7.64
C ASP A 50 -8.83 -5.88 -6.85
N ALA A 51 -8.40 -5.55 -5.63
CA ALA A 51 -9.12 -4.62 -4.77
C ALA A 51 -9.11 -3.21 -5.35
N ASN A 52 -10.32 -2.71 -5.62
CA ASN A 52 -10.53 -1.37 -6.15
C ASN A 52 -10.57 -0.34 -5.01
N LEU A 53 -9.58 0.55 -4.97
CA LEU A 53 -9.45 1.63 -4.00
C LEU A 53 -10.63 2.63 -4.04
N LEU A 54 -11.37 2.68 -5.15
CA LEU A 54 -12.56 3.54 -5.27
C LEU A 54 -13.78 2.99 -4.50
N ASP A 55 -13.80 1.69 -4.20
CA ASP A 55 -14.88 1.04 -3.44
C ASP A 55 -14.73 1.24 -1.92
N LEU A 56 -13.66 1.90 -1.48
CA LEU A 56 -13.37 2.22 -0.08
C LEU A 56 -14.26 3.34 0.51
N GLY A 57 -15.17 3.86 -0.31
CA GLY A 57 -16.28 4.71 0.12
C GLY A 57 -16.03 6.22 0.00
N PRO A 58 -16.90 7.04 0.62
CA PRO A 58 -16.99 8.47 0.34
C PRO A 58 -15.76 9.26 0.78
N ILE A 59 -14.89 8.73 1.64
CA ILE A 59 -13.71 9.44 2.16
C ILE A 59 -12.57 9.48 1.12
N VAL A 60 -12.36 8.43 0.31
CA VAL A 60 -11.40 8.46 -0.81
C VAL A 60 -11.85 9.49 -1.84
N ARG A 61 -13.15 9.48 -2.16
CA ARG A 61 -13.76 10.49 -3.04
C ARG A 61 -13.63 11.88 -2.43
N LEU A 62 -14.00 12.09 -1.18
CA LEU A 62 -13.94 13.38 -0.48
C LEU A 62 -12.51 13.93 -0.39
N LEU A 63 -11.51 13.10 -0.07
CA LEU A 63 -10.11 13.51 -0.10
C LEU A 63 -9.63 13.78 -1.53
N GLY A 64 -10.08 13.01 -2.51
CA GLY A 64 -9.88 13.29 -3.93
C GLY A 64 -10.50 14.63 -4.35
N THR A 65 -11.73 14.94 -3.94
CA THR A 65 -12.44 16.17 -4.29
C THR A 65 -11.86 17.38 -3.57
N LEU A 66 -11.51 17.26 -2.28
CA LEU A 66 -10.81 18.31 -1.52
C LEU A 66 -9.42 18.58 -2.10
N ARG A 67 -8.72 17.55 -2.60
CA ARG A 67 -7.41 17.69 -3.28
C ARG A 67 -7.52 18.24 -4.69
N ALA A 68 -8.56 17.87 -5.44
CA ALA A 68 -8.79 18.36 -6.78
C ALA A 68 -9.39 19.76 -6.79
N ALA A 69 -10.02 20.24 -5.70
CA ALA A 69 -10.70 21.54 -5.68
C ALA A 69 -9.80 22.74 -6.07
N PRO A 70 -8.54 22.86 -5.59
CA PRO A 70 -7.65 23.95 -6.01
C PRO A 70 -7.20 23.81 -7.47
N GLN A 71 -6.89 22.58 -7.91
CA GLN A 71 -6.47 22.32 -9.29
C GLN A 71 -7.63 22.49 -10.27
N VAL A 72 -8.83 22.02 -9.95
CA VAL A 72 -10.07 22.22 -10.74
C VAL A 72 -10.41 23.71 -10.84
N LEU A 73 -10.18 24.50 -9.80
CA LEU A 73 -10.37 25.95 -9.86
C LEU A 73 -9.31 26.62 -10.75
N ALA A 74 -8.04 26.18 -10.66
CA ALA A 74 -6.94 26.68 -11.49
C ALA A 74 -7.05 26.26 -12.96
N ASP A 75 -7.52 25.05 -13.25
CA ASP A 75 -7.74 24.51 -14.60
C ASP A 75 -8.94 25.18 -15.27
N ARG A 76 -9.98 25.53 -14.49
CA ARG A 76 -11.12 26.33 -14.95
C ARG A 76 -10.72 27.76 -15.32
N LEU A 77 -9.60 28.26 -14.80
CA LEU A 77 -9.00 29.54 -15.17
C LEU A 77 -8.02 29.43 -16.35
N ARG A 78 -7.62 28.21 -16.75
CA ARG A 78 -6.54 27.96 -17.73
C ARG A 78 -6.96 27.13 -18.96
N ASP A 79 -8.25 26.83 -19.13
CA ASP A 79 -8.83 26.09 -20.27
C ASP A 79 -8.05 24.81 -20.65
N ARG A 80 -7.62 24.03 -19.65
CA ARG A 80 -7.00 22.73 -19.90
C ARG A 80 -8.04 21.60 -19.98
N PRO A 81 -7.91 20.64 -20.92
CA PRO A 81 -8.82 19.52 -21.02
C PRO A 81 -8.75 18.66 -19.75
N ARG A 82 -9.92 18.32 -19.20
CA ARG A 82 -10.06 17.49 -17.99
C ARG A 82 -9.76 16.03 -18.35
N THR A 83 -8.80 15.41 -17.69
CA THR A 83 -8.73 13.93 -17.64
C THR A 83 -9.89 13.44 -16.77
N ALA A 84 -10.73 12.56 -17.30
CA ALA A 84 -11.81 11.96 -16.52
C ALA A 84 -11.22 11.18 -15.33
N PRO A 85 -11.85 11.21 -14.14
CA PRO A 85 -11.41 10.36 -13.06
C PRO A 85 -11.50 8.89 -13.49
N PRO A 86 -10.51 8.04 -13.18
CA PRO A 86 -10.53 6.64 -13.59
C PRO A 86 -11.73 5.91 -12.96
N GLU A 87 -12.38 5.03 -13.74
CA GLU A 87 -13.55 4.26 -13.29
C GLU A 87 -13.18 3.14 -12.29
N ARG A 88 -11.91 2.73 -12.24
CA ARG A 88 -11.33 1.73 -11.35
C ARG A 88 -9.92 2.15 -10.95
N MET A 89 -9.54 1.91 -9.70
CA MET A 89 -8.19 2.18 -9.21
C MET A 89 -7.76 0.97 -8.37
N ARG A 90 -7.37 -0.11 -9.04
CA ARG A 90 -6.88 -1.31 -8.35
C ARG A 90 -5.47 -1.06 -7.83
N PHE A 91 -5.03 -1.79 -6.81
CA PHE A 91 -3.63 -1.71 -6.38
C PHE A 91 -2.65 -2.08 -7.51
N ALA A 92 -3.01 -3.05 -8.35
CA ALA A 92 -2.24 -3.44 -9.53
C ALA A 92 -2.18 -2.35 -10.62
N ASP A 93 -3.19 -1.48 -10.71
CA ASP A 93 -3.25 -0.41 -11.73
C ASP A 93 -2.50 0.85 -11.27
N VAL A 94 -2.17 0.97 -9.97
CA VAL A 94 -1.51 2.17 -9.43
C VAL A 94 -0.15 2.38 -10.10
N PRO A 95 0.74 1.38 -10.22
CA PRO A 95 2.04 1.54 -10.90
C PRO A 95 1.98 1.81 -12.40
N GLU A 96 0.82 1.66 -13.04
CA GLU A 96 0.64 1.97 -14.47
C GLU A 96 0.38 3.46 -14.72
N THR A 97 0.28 4.27 -13.65
CA THR A 97 0.18 5.72 -13.74
C THR A 97 1.57 6.37 -13.78
N ASP A 98 1.72 7.49 -14.50
CA ASP A 98 3.00 8.19 -14.67
C ASP A 98 3.63 8.66 -13.33
N GLU A 99 2.83 8.67 -12.25
CA GLU A 99 3.22 9.10 -10.91
C GLU A 99 3.80 7.99 -10.01
N TRP A 100 3.51 6.72 -10.32
CA TRP A 100 3.85 5.58 -9.48
C TRP A 100 4.69 4.56 -10.23
N THR A 101 5.41 3.74 -9.48
CA THR A 101 6.38 2.81 -10.04
C THR A 101 6.35 1.53 -9.25
N LEU A 102 6.29 0.40 -9.96
CA LEU A 102 6.46 -0.91 -9.37
C LEU A 102 7.91 -1.03 -8.91
N LEU A 103 8.11 -1.23 -7.61
CA LEU A 103 9.45 -1.34 -7.03
C LEU A 103 9.89 -2.80 -7.04
N ALA A 104 9.07 -3.68 -6.49
CA ALA A 104 9.31 -5.12 -6.50
C ALA A 104 8.01 -5.91 -6.34
N GLU A 105 8.03 -7.15 -6.80
CA GLU A 105 6.94 -8.11 -6.62
C GLU A 105 7.52 -9.50 -6.34
N SER A 106 6.98 -10.16 -5.31
CA SER A 106 7.07 -11.59 -5.09
C SER A 106 5.66 -12.17 -5.25
N PRO A 107 5.34 -12.78 -6.41
CA PRO A 107 3.98 -13.24 -6.71
C PRO A 107 3.44 -14.17 -5.62
N GLY A 108 2.23 -13.90 -5.14
CA GLY A 108 1.59 -14.68 -4.08
C GLY A 108 2.08 -14.35 -2.67
N GLU A 109 3.00 -13.41 -2.50
CA GLU A 109 3.61 -13.09 -1.20
C GLU A 109 3.67 -11.59 -0.89
N GLU A 110 4.19 -10.78 -1.81
CA GLU A 110 4.44 -9.36 -1.54
C GLU A 110 4.40 -8.53 -2.82
N TYR A 111 3.76 -7.36 -2.75
CA TYR A 111 3.66 -6.41 -3.85
C TYR A 111 4.08 -5.03 -3.35
N VAL A 112 5.13 -4.45 -3.93
CA VAL A 112 5.75 -3.20 -3.49
C VAL A 112 5.78 -2.19 -4.63
N PHE A 113 5.23 -1.02 -4.37
CA PHE A 113 5.23 0.09 -5.32
C PHE A 113 5.48 1.41 -4.59
N GLY A 114 5.94 2.40 -5.33
CA GLY A 114 6.31 3.69 -4.75
C GLY A 114 6.12 4.85 -5.69
N ALA A 115 6.24 6.05 -5.12
CA ALA A 115 6.16 7.31 -5.84
C ALA A 115 7.06 8.34 -5.17
N VAL A 116 7.54 9.30 -5.97
CA VAL A 116 8.32 10.43 -5.49
C VAL A 116 7.56 11.73 -5.77
N GLY A 117 7.40 12.56 -4.75
CA GLY A 117 6.66 13.81 -4.94
C GLY A 117 6.54 14.71 -3.73
N LYS A 118 5.81 15.80 -3.93
CA LYS A 118 5.46 16.82 -2.93
C LYS A 118 3.96 16.79 -2.63
N PHE A 119 3.47 15.66 -2.15
CA PHE A 119 2.03 15.43 -1.96
C PHE A 119 1.41 16.15 -0.75
N TRP A 120 2.20 16.91 0.02
CA TRP A 120 1.70 17.83 1.06
C TRP A 120 1.44 19.25 0.53
N GLN A 121 1.71 19.52 -0.75
CA GLN A 121 1.43 20.81 -1.37
C GLN A 121 0.04 20.82 -2.02
N PRO A 122 -0.65 21.97 -2.11
CA PRO A 122 -1.95 22.08 -2.76
C PRO A 122 -1.96 21.66 -4.24
N SER A 123 -0.86 21.91 -4.94
CA SER A 123 -0.61 21.36 -6.27
C SER A 123 0.48 20.31 -6.13
N ILE A 124 0.11 19.04 -6.30
CA ILE A 124 1.06 17.94 -6.16
C ILE A 124 2.08 18.01 -7.29
N GLN A 125 3.35 17.93 -6.93
CA GLN A 125 4.44 17.79 -7.89
C GLN A 125 4.96 16.37 -7.79
N TRP A 126 4.76 15.60 -8.86
CA TRP A 126 5.31 14.25 -8.98
C TRP A 126 6.65 14.29 -9.70
N ARG A 127 7.49 13.30 -9.39
CA ARG A 127 8.73 13.00 -10.08
C ARG A 127 8.66 11.56 -10.52
N ALA A 128 8.54 11.35 -11.82
CA ALA A 128 8.68 10.04 -12.42
C ALA A 128 10.13 9.57 -12.18
N VAL A 129 10.26 8.38 -11.60
CA VAL A 129 11.52 7.69 -11.35
C VAL A 129 11.26 6.21 -11.63
N ASP A 130 12.27 5.47 -12.06
CA ASP A 130 12.21 4.00 -12.08
C ASP A 130 12.55 3.43 -10.69
N ALA A 131 12.55 2.11 -10.55
CA ALA A 131 12.80 1.45 -9.27
C ALA A 131 14.22 1.75 -8.73
N ASP A 132 15.24 1.74 -9.60
CA ASP A 132 16.62 2.08 -9.22
C ASP A 132 16.74 3.56 -8.84
N GLY A 133 16.12 4.44 -9.63
CA GLY A 133 16.04 5.86 -9.40
C GLY A 133 15.32 6.20 -8.09
N PHE A 134 14.28 5.45 -7.70
CA PHE A 134 13.57 5.63 -6.44
C PHE A 134 14.51 5.50 -5.23
N THR A 135 15.32 4.44 -5.21
CA THR A 135 16.24 4.19 -4.10
C THR A 135 17.30 5.29 -4.02
N ALA A 136 17.88 5.67 -5.16
CA ALA A 136 18.91 6.70 -5.25
C ALA A 136 18.40 8.14 -5.09
N PHE A 137 17.09 8.39 -5.20
CA PHE A 137 16.54 9.74 -5.22
C PHE A 137 16.78 10.49 -3.90
N ASP A 138 17.44 11.65 -4.00
CA ASP A 138 17.82 12.51 -2.89
C ASP A 138 17.57 14.02 -3.13
N GLU A 139 16.90 14.39 -4.24
CA GLU A 139 16.66 15.80 -4.59
C GLU A 139 15.94 16.52 -3.43
N PRO A 140 16.51 17.61 -2.88
CA PRO A 140 15.95 18.25 -1.70
C PRO A 140 14.54 18.80 -1.92
N GLY A 141 13.67 18.59 -0.94
CA GLY A 141 12.32 19.17 -0.94
C GLY A 141 11.22 18.22 -1.41
N TYR A 142 11.57 16.97 -1.71
CA TYR A 142 10.67 15.88 -2.09
C TYR A 142 10.49 14.85 -0.96
N ALA A 143 9.51 13.96 -1.11
CA ALA A 143 9.44 12.74 -0.32
C ALA A 143 9.24 11.52 -1.22
N LYS A 144 9.81 10.41 -0.77
CA LYS A 144 9.61 9.07 -1.29
C LYS A 144 8.51 8.41 -0.47
N LEU A 145 7.53 7.84 -1.16
CA LEU A 145 6.47 7.03 -0.57
C LEU A 145 6.62 5.62 -1.12
N ALA A 146 6.79 4.63 -0.26
CA ALA A 146 6.78 3.22 -0.62
C ALA A 146 5.62 2.53 0.10
N ILE A 147 4.89 1.70 -0.61
CA ILE A 147 3.76 0.92 -0.10
C ILE A 147 4.04 -0.55 -0.38
N GLY A 148 4.00 -1.37 0.66
CA GLY A 148 4.07 -2.82 0.60
C GLY A 148 2.76 -3.45 1.02
N LEU A 149 2.29 -4.41 0.22
CA LEU A 149 1.20 -5.31 0.54
C LEU A 149 1.79 -6.70 0.66
N SER A 150 1.64 -7.36 1.80
CA SER A 150 2.15 -8.71 2.00
C SER A 150 1.06 -9.66 2.47
N VAL A 151 1.11 -10.88 1.97
CA VAL A 151 0.30 -12.01 2.43
C VAL A 151 1.24 -13.08 2.97
N ARG A 152 0.99 -13.54 4.19
CA ARG A 152 1.77 -14.61 4.83
C ARG A 152 0.84 -15.66 5.40
N PRO A 153 1.18 -16.97 5.34
CA PRO A 153 0.40 -18.00 5.99
C PRO A 153 0.20 -17.72 7.49
N TYR A 154 -1.01 -17.93 8.00
CA TYR A 154 -1.36 -17.78 9.42
C TYR A 154 -2.10 -19.02 9.93
N GLY A 155 -1.34 -20.11 10.07
CA GLY A 155 -1.89 -21.46 10.28
C GLY A 155 -2.36 -22.10 8.97
N ASP A 156 -3.15 -23.16 9.07
CA ASP A 156 -3.41 -24.04 7.92
C ASP A 156 -4.38 -23.47 6.87
N HIS A 157 -5.25 -22.53 7.25
CA HIS A 157 -6.38 -22.07 6.43
C HIS A 157 -6.61 -20.56 6.45
N ARG A 158 -5.65 -19.79 6.98
CA ARG A 158 -5.79 -18.34 7.12
C ARG A 158 -4.54 -17.64 6.65
N THR A 159 -4.71 -16.36 6.33
CA THR A 159 -3.64 -15.50 5.83
C THR A 159 -3.53 -14.26 6.68
N LEU A 160 -2.31 -13.87 7.04
CA LEU A 160 -2.01 -12.54 7.56
C LEU A 160 -1.81 -11.60 6.36
N LEU A 161 -2.80 -10.77 6.10
CA LEU A 161 -2.72 -9.66 5.16
C LEU A 161 -2.16 -8.43 5.89
N SER A 162 -1.09 -7.86 5.36
CA SER A 162 -0.47 -6.65 5.90
C SER A 162 -0.34 -5.58 4.83
N TYR A 163 -0.64 -4.35 5.23
CA TYR A 163 -0.38 -3.15 4.48
C TYR A 163 0.61 -2.30 5.27
N GLU A 164 1.67 -1.86 4.61
CA GLU A 164 2.60 -0.90 5.16
C GLU A 164 2.88 0.21 4.15
N ALA A 165 2.75 1.46 4.59
CA ALA A 165 3.13 2.63 3.81
C ALA A 165 4.18 3.44 4.55
N ARG A 166 5.36 3.57 3.96
CA ARG A 166 6.50 4.30 4.49
C ARG A 166 6.74 5.57 3.69
N THR A 167 6.97 6.68 4.38
CA THR A 167 7.35 7.95 3.75
C THR A 167 8.70 8.42 4.28
N ALA A 168 9.63 8.71 3.37
CA ALA A 168 10.92 9.30 3.68
C ALA A 168 11.06 10.65 2.97
N THR A 169 11.39 11.71 3.72
CA THR A 169 11.62 13.04 3.16
C THR A 169 13.10 13.26 2.86
N THR A 170 13.38 13.93 1.75
CA THR A 170 14.75 14.20 1.24
C THR A 170 15.44 15.38 1.92
N SER A 171 14.70 16.20 2.66
CA SER A 171 15.26 17.39 3.32
C SER A 171 14.50 17.77 4.58
N GLU A 172 15.14 18.53 5.47
CA GLU A 172 14.53 18.96 6.73
C GLU A 172 13.33 19.92 6.52
N SER A 173 13.36 20.72 5.44
CA SER A 173 12.23 21.59 5.08
C SER A 173 11.02 20.78 4.60
N ALA A 174 11.24 19.72 3.81
CA ALA A 174 10.21 18.76 3.43
C ALA A 174 9.67 18.03 4.67
N ARG A 175 10.55 17.53 5.54
CA ARG A 175 10.18 16.85 6.79
C ARG A 175 9.23 17.68 7.64
N ARG A 176 9.55 18.97 7.86
CA ARG A 176 8.69 19.86 8.66
C ARG A 176 7.32 20.07 8.05
N SER A 177 7.26 20.28 6.73
CA SER A 177 6.00 20.46 6.01
C SER A 177 5.15 19.18 6.02
N PHE A 178 5.78 18.05 5.69
CA PHE A 178 5.14 16.74 5.69
C PHE A 178 4.62 16.37 7.08
N ARG A 179 5.38 16.54 8.16
CA ARG A 179 4.92 16.21 9.52
C ARG A 179 3.66 16.97 9.95
N ARG A 180 3.52 18.24 9.54
CA ARG A 180 2.31 19.04 9.83
C ARG A 180 1.09 18.46 9.09
N TYR A 181 1.26 18.18 7.80
CA TYR A 181 0.24 17.54 6.97
C TYR A 181 -0.13 16.13 7.49
N TRP A 182 0.87 15.32 7.81
CA TRP A 182 0.71 13.94 8.25
C TRP A 182 -0.06 13.82 9.56
N ARG A 183 0.17 14.74 10.52
CA ARG A 183 -0.60 14.76 11.78
C ARG A 183 -2.11 14.90 11.58
N VAL A 184 -2.53 15.56 10.51
CA VAL A 184 -3.95 15.74 10.18
C VAL A 184 -4.48 14.55 9.40
N ILE A 185 -3.69 14.03 8.44
CA ILE A 185 -4.14 13.02 7.48
C ILE A 185 -3.97 11.57 7.96
N SER A 186 -2.95 11.26 8.76
CA SER A 186 -2.66 9.91 9.26
C SER A 186 -3.89 9.17 9.83
N PRO A 187 -4.72 9.74 10.72
CA PRO A 187 -5.88 9.01 11.24
C PRO A 187 -6.90 8.66 10.15
N PHE A 188 -7.07 9.52 9.15
CA PHE A 188 -7.95 9.26 8.01
C PHE A 188 -7.35 8.20 7.08
N ALA A 189 -6.04 8.26 6.83
CA ALA A 189 -5.32 7.27 6.04
C ALA A 189 -5.44 5.87 6.67
N GLY A 190 -5.15 5.73 7.97
CA GLY A 190 -5.33 4.46 8.68
C GLY A 190 -6.79 3.98 8.72
N TYR A 191 -7.76 4.87 8.88
CA TYR A 191 -9.18 4.49 8.78
C TYR A 191 -9.54 3.95 7.39
N LEU A 192 -9.10 4.63 6.33
CA LEU A 192 -9.32 4.20 4.95
C LEU A 192 -8.69 2.83 4.67
N MET A 193 -7.44 2.63 5.09
CA MET A 193 -6.74 1.37 4.84
C MET A 193 -7.32 0.22 5.65
N ARG A 194 -7.78 0.45 6.90
CA ARG A 194 -8.56 -0.57 7.64
C ARG A 194 -9.82 -0.99 6.92
N ARG A 195 -10.53 -0.05 6.29
CA ARG A 195 -11.70 -0.37 5.46
C ARG A 195 -11.33 -1.12 4.19
N ALA A 196 -10.18 -0.80 3.60
CA ALA A 196 -9.66 -1.53 2.44
C ALA A 196 -9.35 -2.98 2.79
N LEU A 197 -8.61 -3.21 3.86
CA LEU A 197 -8.26 -4.55 4.30
C LEU A 197 -9.52 -5.36 4.67
N ALA A 198 -10.52 -4.73 5.32
CA ALA A 198 -11.80 -5.39 5.60
C ALA A 198 -12.59 -5.74 4.32
N ARG A 199 -12.48 -4.92 3.27
CA ARG A 199 -13.09 -5.25 1.98
C ARG A 199 -12.36 -6.40 1.29
N ILE A 200 -11.03 -6.40 1.30
CA ILE A 200 -10.19 -7.46 0.75
C ILE A 200 -10.49 -8.79 1.44
N GLU A 201 -10.52 -8.79 2.78
CA GLU A 201 -10.90 -9.96 3.59
C GLU A 201 -12.25 -10.52 3.12
N ALA A 202 -13.28 -9.67 3.09
CA ALA A 202 -14.62 -10.09 2.69
C ALA A 202 -14.67 -10.63 1.25
N ASP A 203 -13.83 -10.11 0.35
CA ASP A 203 -13.79 -10.53 -1.06
C ASP A 203 -13.06 -11.88 -1.20
N ALA A 204 -11.93 -12.05 -0.52
CA ALA A 204 -11.17 -13.30 -0.43
C ALA A 204 -11.98 -14.44 0.20
N GLU A 205 -12.63 -14.20 1.34
CA GLU A 205 -13.47 -15.21 2.00
C GLU A 205 -14.66 -15.63 1.14
N ARG A 206 -15.24 -14.71 0.37
CA ARG A 206 -16.31 -15.05 -0.58
C ARG A 206 -15.80 -15.92 -1.72
N LEU A 207 -14.57 -15.71 -2.19
CA LEU A 207 -13.94 -16.56 -3.22
C LEU A 207 -13.63 -17.95 -2.65
N ALA A 208 -13.02 -18.04 -1.48
CA ALA A 208 -12.73 -19.30 -0.79
C ALA A 208 -14.00 -20.14 -0.59
N ASN A 209 -15.07 -19.52 -0.09
CA ASN A 209 -16.36 -20.20 0.12
C ASN A 209 -17.03 -20.72 -1.17
N ARG A 210 -16.82 -20.04 -2.31
CA ARG A 210 -17.32 -20.50 -3.62
C ARG A 210 -16.56 -21.74 -4.11
N THR A 211 -15.26 -21.77 -3.88
CA THR A 211 -14.41 -22.92 -4.22
C THR A 211 -14.81 -24.15 -3.40
N THR A 212 -15.04 -23.97 -2.08
CA THR A 212 -15.47 -25.05 -1.19
C THR A 212 -16.88 -25.58 -1.48
N ARG A 213 -17.81 -24.73 -1.94
CA ARG A 213 -19.21 -25.12 -2.23
C ARG A 213 -19.42 -25.75 -3.61
N ARG A 214 -18.42 -25.80 -4.50
CA ARG A 214 -18.58 -26.43 -5.82
C ARG A 214 -18.55 -27.96 -5.63
N PRO A 215 -19.70 -28.67 -5.69
CA PRO A 215 -19.68 -30.11 -5.50
C PRO A 215 -18.94 -30.73 -6.69
N SER A 216 -18.09 -31.71 -6.40
CA SER A 216 -17.54 -32.60 -7.41
C SER A 216 -18.68 -33.28 -8.17
N ARG A 217 -19.11 -32.67 -9.29
CA ARG A 217 -19.87 -33.37 -10.33
C ARG A 217 -18.91 -34.36 -10.99
N ARG A 218 -18.61 -35.46 -10.30
CA ARG A 218 -18.09 -36.66 -10.92
C ARG A 218 -19.29 -37.52 -11.31
N ARG A 219 -19.46 -37.63 -12.64
CA ARG A 219 -20.22 -38.68 -13.31
C ARG A 219 -19.55 -40.02 -13.10
#